data_AF-A0AAQ0H2T9-F1
#
_entry.id   AF-A0AAQ0H2T9-F1
#
_cell.length_a   1.000
_cell.length_b   1.000
_cell.length_c   1.000
_cell.angle_alpha   90.00
_cell.angle_beta   90.00
_cell.angle_gamma   90.00
#
_symmetry.space_group_name_H-M   'P 1'
#
loop_
_entity.id
_entity.type
_entity.pdbx_description
1 polymer ?
#
loop_
_entity_poly.entity_id
_entity_poly.type
_entity_poly.pdbx_seq_one_letter_code
_entity_poly.pdbx_strand_id
1 'polypeptide(L)'
;MDESSGWENQVSSSQNVHSAVISAASALVLVLTLSACSSGSGSDAPALVADAAQSSATATASASAEAARAAAAQQAADEAAARKAAEEQAAADATKKAAEEAAAKQAADDAAAQAAAAAAAAQAAADAQAAADAAAAQAAADAQARAAAAPTFFANCDAARAAGAAPVRVGDPGYSRKLDRDGDGVGCE
;
A
#
# COMPACT_ATOMS: atom_id res chain seq x y z
N MET A 1 -12.18 11.22 14.86
CA MET A 1 -11.77 12.62 14.61
C MET A 1 -10.44 12.50 13.86
N ASP A 2 -10.22 12.89 12.62
CA ASP A 2 -10.85 13.85 11.73
C ASP A 2 -10.39 13.45 10.30
N GLU A 3 -11.27 12.84 9.49
CA GLU A 3 -10.93 12.28 8.16
C GLU A 3 -11.83 12.87 7.06
N SER A 4 -12.45 14.02 7.34
CA SER A 4 -13.40 14.70 6.42
C SER A 4 -12.79 15.87 5.64
N SER A 5 -11.55 16.27 5.93
CA SER A 5 -11.01 17.55 5.44
C SER A 5 -10.34 17.48 4.06
N GLY A 6 -10.18 16.28 3.47
CA GLY A 6 -9.40 16.09 2.23
C GLY A 6 -10.18 16.32 0.92
N TRP A 7 -11.50 16.13 0.93
CA TRP A 7 -12.31 15.99 -0.28
C TRP A 7 -12.91 17.33 -0.72
N GLU A 8 -13.10 18.27 0.21
CA GLU A 8 -13.60 19.62 -0.06
C GLU A 8 -12.62 20.45 -0.91
N ASN A 9 -11.31 20.19 -0.80
CA ASN A 9 -10.29 20.95 -1.51
C ASN A 9 -10.22 20.63 -3.02
N GLN A 10 -10.65 19.43 -3.43
CA GLN A 10 -10.58 19.00 -4.82
C GLN A 10 -11.75 19.52 -5.67
N VAL A 11 -12.91 19.77 -5.04
CA VAL A 11 -14.10 20.34 -5.72
C VAL A 11 -13.92 21.83 -6.00
N SER A 12 -13.22 22.56 -5.12
CA SER A 12 -13.00 24.01 -5.26
C SER A 12 -12.05 24.36 -6.42
N SER A 13 -11.06 23.49 -6.71
CA SER A 13 -10.13 23.72 -7.81
C SER A 13 -10.78 23.56 -9.20
N SER A 14 -11.82 22.73 -9.33
CA SER A 14 -12.51 22.49 -10.61
C SER A 14 -13.52 23.58 -10.99
N GLN A 15 -13.98 24.42 -10.07
CA GLN A 15 -14.91 25.51 -10.38
C GLN A 15 -14.20 26.78 -10.90
N ASN A 16 -12.93 26.97 -10.54
CA ASN A 16 -12.13 28.13 -10.97
C ASN A 16 -11.69 28.02 -12.44
N VAL A 17 -11.48 26.82 -12.97
CA VAL A 17 -11.08 26.62 -14.38
C VAL A 17 -12.22 26.82 -15.37
N HIS A 18 -13.48 26.56 -14.98
CA HIS A 18 -14.64 26.80 -15.87
C HIS A 18 -15.01 28.29 -16.00
N SER A 19 -14.72 29.11 -14.99
CA SER A 19 -15.05 30.55 -15.03
C SER A 19 -14.11 31.38 -15.91
N ALA A 20 -12.87 30.91 -16.15
CA ALA A 20 -11.89 31.64 -16.96
C ALA A 20 -12.14 31.51 -18.48
N VAL A 21 -12.81 30.45 -18.94
CA VAL A 21 -12.99 30.15 -20.38
C VAL A 21 -14.16 30.93 -21.00
N ILE A 22 -15.12 31.40 -20.21
CA ILE A 22 -16.33 32.05 -20.74
C ILE A 22 -16.11 33.54 -21.06
N SER A 23 -15.09 34.20 -20.50
CA SER A 23 -14.89 35.64 -20.72
C SER A 23 -14.22 36.02 -22.04
N ALA A 24 -13.64 35.08 -22.79
CA ALA A 24 -12.91 35.37 -24.03
C ALA A 24 -13.80 35.34 -25.29
N ALA A 25 -15.00 34.75 -25.22
CA ALA A 25 -15.88 34.59 -26.39
C ALA A 25 -16.71 35.84 -26.74
N SER A 26 -16.86 36.80 -25.82
CA SER A 26 -17.78 37.94 -26.00
C SER A 26 -17.18 39.15 -26.73
N ALA A 27 -15.85 39.20 -26.91
CA ALA A 27 -15.19 40.36 -27.53
C ALA A 27 -15.03 40.24 -29.06
N LEU A 28 -15.12 39.03 -29.64
CA LEU A 28 -14.83 38.82 -31.06
C LEU A 28 -16.03 39.07 -32.01
N VAL A 29 -17.25 39.20 -31.47
CA VAL A 29 -18.48 39.34 -32.30
C VAL A 29 -18.82 40.80 -32.64
N LEU A 30 -18.20 41.80 -31.99
CA LEU A 30 -18.61 43.21 -32.16
C LEU A 30 -17.93 43.96 -33.33
N VAL A 31 -16.93 43.39 -34.01
CA VAL A 31 -16.12 44.13 -35.00
C VAL A 31 -16.52 43.86 -36.47
N LEU A 32 -17.44 42.92 -36.72
CA LEU A 32 -17.76 42.45 -38.09
C LEU A 32 -18.99 43.10 -38.76
N THR A 33 -19.66 44.09 -38.16
CA THR A 33 -20.90 44.67 -38.72
C THR A 33 -20.81 46.07 -39.32
N LEU A 34 -19.61 46.68 -39.43
CA LEU A 34 -19.48 48.08 -39.87
C LEU A 34 -18.78 48.28 -41.23
N SER A 35 -19.07 47.46 -42.25
CA SER A 35 -18.47 47.65 -43.59
C SER A 35 -19.43 47.66 -44.77
N ALA A 36 -20.69 48.05 -44.56
CA ALA A 36 -21.63 48.27 -45.65
C ALA A 36 -22.41 49.57 -45.44
N CYS A 37 -21.90 50.67 -45.99
CA CYS A 37 -22.68 51.80 -46.55
C CYS A 37 -21.73 52.85 -47.11
N SER A 38 -21.54 52.87 -48.43
CA SER A 38 -21.26 54.10 -49.18
C SER A 38 -21.74 53.94 -50.61
N SER A 39 -23.03 54.17 -50.82
CA SER A 39 -23.59 54.45 -52.14
C SER A 39 -23.49 55.95 -52.40
N GLY A 40 -22.70 56.32 -53.41
CA GLY A 40 -22.61 57.68 -53.93
C GLY A 40 -22.73 57.64 -55.46
N SER A 41 -23.83 58.17 -55.97
CA SER A 41 -24.15 58.35 -57.39
C SER A 41 -23.57 59.67 -57.92
N GLY A 42 -22.91 59.63 -59.09
CA GLY A 42 -22.56 60.82 -59.89
C GLY A 42 -21.91 60.43 -61.22
N SER A 43 -22.48 60.89 -62.33
CA SER A 43 -22.16 60.56 -63.72
C SER A 43 -20.98 61.36 -64.31
N ASP A 44 -20.47 60.83 -65.43
CA ASP A 44 -19.67 61.41 -66.52
C ASP A 44 -18.13 61.13 -66.59
N ALA A 45 -17.74 60.66 -67.78
CA ALA A 45 -16.50 60.06 -68.30
C ALA A 45 -15.18 60.87 -68.14
N PRO A 46 -13.95 60.32 -68.38
CA PRO A 46 -13.62 59.13 -69.16
C PRO A 46 -12.83 58.02 -68.45
N ALA A 47 -13.23 56.78 -68.77
CA ALA A 47 -12.38 55.60 -68.78
C ALA A 47 -11.03 55.98 -69.41
N LEU A 48 -9.89 55.81 -68.74
CA LEU A 48 -8.98 54.68 -68.95
C LEU A 48 -7.98 54.52 -67.77
N VAL A 49 -8.18 55.23 -66.64
CA VAL A 49 -7.29 55.19 -65.46
C VAL A 49 -7.91 54.56 -64.20
N ALA A 50 -9.21 54.26 -64.22
CA ALA A 50 -9.89 53.60 -63.10
C ALA A 50 -9.62 52.08 -63.02
N ASP A 51 -9.31 51.45 -64.16
CA ASP A 51 -9.10 49.99 -64.26
C ASP A 51 -7.81 49.54 -63.54
N ALA A 52 -6.74 50.35 -63.59
CA ALA A 52 -5.49 50.07 -62.89
C ALA A 52 -5.62 50.24 -61.35
N ALA A 53 -6.40 51.22 -60.89
CA ALA A 53 -6.66 51.43 -59.47
C ALA A 53 -7.56 50.32 -58.88
N GLN A 54 -8.59 49.90 -59.61
CA GLN A 54 -9.42 48.75 -59.22
C GLN A 54 -8.66 47.41 -59.27
N SER A 55 -7.75 47.23 -60.23
CA SER A 55 -6.90 46.03 -60.33
C SER A 55 -5.86 45.94 -59.20
N SER A 56 -5.32 47.07 -58.74
CA SER A 56 -4.41 47.11 -57.57
C SER A 56 -5.13 46.88 -56.23
N ALA A 57 -6.38 47.35 -56.09
CA ALA A 57 -7.19 47.15 -54.89
C ALA A 57 -7.66 45.69 -54.73
N THR A 58 -8.04 45.03 -55.84
CA THR A 58 -8.42 43.60 -55.83
C THR A 58 -7.23 42.68 -55.59
N ALA A 59 -6.02 43.01 -56.10
CA ALA A 59 -4.80 42.28 -55.78
C ALA A 59 -4.42 42.37 -54.29
N THR A 60 -4.58 43.55 -53.69
CA THR A 60 -4.29 43.77 -52.25
C THR A 60 -5.32 43.08 -51.35
N ALA A 61 -6.61 43.07 -51.73
CA ALA A 61 -7.65 42.32 -51.05
C ALA A 61 -7.41 40.80 -51.14
N SER A 62 -6.99 40.28 -52.29
CA SER A 62 -6.68 38.85 -52.46
C SER A 62 -5.47 38.42 -51.61
N ALA A 63 -4.42 39.23 -51.55
CA ALA A 63 -3.25 38.95 -50.71
C ALA A 63 -3.59 38.97 -49.21
N SER A 64 -4.46 39.88 -48.77
CA SER A 64 -4.93 39.93 -47.38
C SER A 64 -5.81 38.72 -47.01
N ALA A 65 -6.59 38.20 -47.96
CA ALA A 65 -7.40 37.00 -47.78
C ALA A 65 -6.53 35.73 -47.71
N GLU A 66 -5.47 35.63 -48.50
CA GLU A 66 -4.49 34.54 -48.41
C GLU A 66 -3.71 34.57 -47.08
N ALA A 67 -3.29 35.75 -46.63
CA ALA A 67 -2.64 35.92 -45.33
C ALA A 67 -3.57 35.53 -44.17
N ALA A 68 -4.85 35.91 -44.23
CA ALA A 68 -5.84 35.51 -43.23
C ALA A 68 -6.09 33.99 -43.23
N ARG A 69 -6.12 33.35 -44.42
CA ARG A 69 -6.23 31.89 -44.54
C ARG A 69 -4.99 31.16 -44.01
N ALA A 70 -3.80 31.70 -44.25
CA ALA A 70 -2.54 31.16 -43.71
C ALA A 70 -2.48 31.29 -42.18
N ALA A 71 -2.92 32.42 -41.61
CA ALA A 71 -3.01 32.61 -40.17
C ALA A 71 -4.04 31.67 -39.52
N ALA A 72 -5.21 31.49 -40.15
CA ALA A 72 -6.22 30.53 -39.69
C ALA A 72 -5.74 29.08 -39.77
N ALA A 73 -5.00 28.72 -40.83
CA ALA A 73 -4.39 27.40 -40.95
C ALA A 73 -3.32 27.15 -39.89
N GLN A 74 -2.50 28.17 -39.58
CA GLN A 74 -1.51 28.10 -38.51
C GLN A 74 -2.18 27.93 -37.14
N GLN A 75 -3.21 28.73 -36.84
CA GLN A 75 -3.95 28.61 -35.58
C GLN A 75 -4.59 27.23 -35.42
N ALA A 76 -5.17 26.67 -36.49
CA ALA A 76 -5.72 25.31 -36.46
C ALA A 76 -4.65 24.23 -36.24
N ALA A 77 -3.44 24.40 -36.80
CA ALA A 77 -2.32 23.51 -36.57
C ALA A 77 -1.80 23.59 -35.13
N ASP A 78 -1.71 24.79 -34.56
CA ASP A 78 -1.28 25.01 -33.18
C ASP A 78 -2.30 24.44 -32.16
N GLU A 79 -3.61 24.60 -32.41
CA GLU A 79 -4.66 23.96 -31.60
C GLU A 79 -4.64 22.43 -31.71
N ALA A 80 -4.38 21.88 -32.90
CA ALA A 80 -4.24 20.43 -33.10
C ALA A 80 -3.00 19.89 -32.35
N ALA A 81 -1.89 20.61 -32.39
CA ALA A 81 -0.68 20.26 -31.64
C ALA A 81 -0.90 20.35 -30.12
N ALA A 82 -1.61 21.37 -29.64
CA ALA A 82 -1.97 21.52 -28.23
C ALA A 82 -2.88 20.39 -27.75
N ARG A 83 -3.87 19.97 -28.57
CA ARG A 83 -4.73 18.82 -28.25
C ARG A 83 -3.95 17.52 -28.17
N LYS A 84 -3.05 17.26 -29.14
CA LYS A 84 -2.19 16.06 -29.12
C LYS A 84 -1.27 16.03 -27.90
N ALA A 85 -0.68 17.17 -27.53
CA ALA A 85 0.15 17.28 -26.32
C ALA A 85 -0.68 17.06 -25.04
N ALA A 86 -1.91 17.58 -24.97
CA ALA A 86 -2.80 17.37 -23.83
C ALA A 86 -3.23 15.89 -23.68
N GLU A 87 -3.48 15.19 -24.79
CA GLU A 87 -3.79 13.76 -24.78
C GLU A 87 -2.59 12.90 -24.34
N GLU A 88 -1.38 13.20 -24.83
CA GLU A 88 -0.15 12.53 -24.41
C GLU A 88 0.13 12.75 -22.92
N GLN A 89 -0.07 13.97 -22.43
CA GLN A 89 0.09 14.29 -21.02
C GLN A 89 -0.98 13.59 -20.15
N ALA A 90 -2.24 13.56 -20.59
CA ALA A 90 -3.30 12.81 -19.91
C ALA A 90 -3.01 11.30 -19.86
N ALA A 91 -2.45 10.73 -20.93
CA ALA A 91 -2.04 9.33 -20.95
C ALA A 91 -0.84 9.05 -20.02
N ALA A 92 0.13 9.96 -19.96
CA ALA A 92 1.26 9.87 -19.04
C ALA A 92 0.81 9.96 -17.58
N ASP A 93 -0.08 10.88 -17.25
CA ASP A 93 -0.64 11.06 -15.90
C ASP A 93 -1.49 9.84 -15.49
N ALA A 94 -2.29 9.30 -16.40
CA ALA A 94 -3.04 8.06 -16.16
C ALA A 94 -2.11 6.87 -15.90
N THR A 95 -1.02 6.75 -16.66
CA THR A 95 -0.02 5.69 -16.48
C THR A 95 0.70 5.83 -15.15
N LYS A 96 1.10 7.06 -14.78
CA LYS A 96 1.74 7.34 -13.49
C LYS A 96 0.82 7.00 -12.32
N LYS A 97 -0.45 7.42 -12.38
CA LYS A 97 -1.45 7.10 -11.35
C LYS A 97 -1.66 5.58 -11.23
N ALA A 98 -1.77 4.87 -12.34
CA ALA A 98 -1.90 3.41 -12.33
C ALA A 98 -0.66 2.71 -11.75
N ALA A 99 0.54 3.22 -12.05
CA ALA A 99 1.78 2.70 -11.48
C ALA A 99 1.88 2.94 -9.96
N GLU A 100 1.47 4.13 -9.48
CA GLU A 100 1.41 4.44 -8.05
C GLU A 100 0.40 3.56 -7.31
N GLU A 101 -0.78 3.32 -7.89
CA GLU A 101 -1.79 2.43 -7.32
C GLU A 101 -1.32 0.97 -7.29
N ALA A 102 -0.66 0.50 -8.35
CA ALA A 102 -0.06 -0.83 -8.39
C ALA A 102 1.06 -0.99 -7.36
N ALA A 103 1.91 0.02 -7.20
CA ALA A 103 2.97 0.03 -6.19
C ALA A 103 2.40 0.03 -4.77
N ALA A 104 1.34 0.80 -4.51
CA ALA A 104 0.65 0.82 -3.22
C ALA A 104 0.01 -0.54 -2.91
N LYS A 105 -0.63 -1.17 -3.89
CA LYS A 105 -1.19 -2.51 -3.74
C LYS A 105 -0.11 -3.56 -3.45
N GLN A 106 1.00 -3.52 -4.20
CA GLN A 106 2.11 -4.44 -3.96
C GLN A 106 2.72 -4.26 -2.57
N ALA A 107 2.90 -3.01 -2.12
CA ALA A 107 3.37 -2.73 -0.77
C ALA A 107 2.42 -3.25 0.32
N ALA A 108 1.10 -3.17 0.09
CA ALA A 108 0.10 -3.72 1.00
C ALA A 108 0.13 -5.27 1.03
N ASP A 109 0.25 -5.90 -0.14
CA ASP A 109 0.37 -7.36 -0.25
C ASP A 109 1.66 -7.87 0.44
N ASP A 110 2.79 -7.19 0.25
CA ASP A 110 4.06 -7.50 0.90
C ASP A 110 3.99 -7.31 2.43
N ALA A 111 3.36 -6.23 2.90
CA ALA A 111 3.16 -5.99 4.33
C ALA A 111 2.26 -7.07 4.97
N ALA A 112 1.20 -7.51 4.26
CA ALA A 112 0.34 -8.58 4.71
C ALA A 112 1.09 -9.92 4.79
N ALA A 113 1.95 -10.23 3.81
CA ALA A 113 2.79 -11.42 3.81
C ALA A 113 3.79 -11.42 4.97
N GLN A 114 4.42 -10.28 5.24
CA GLN A 114 5.34 -10.12 6.38
C GLN A 114 4.61 -10.29 7.72
N ALA A 115 3.42 -9.72 7.86
CA ALA A 115 2.60 -9.88 9.07
C ALA A 115 2.19 -11.34 9.28
N ALA A 116 1.80 -12.04 8.23
CA ALA A 116 1.47 -13.47 8.29
C ALA A 116 2.69 -14.33 8.68
N ALA A 117 3.87 -14.04 8.12
CA ALA A 117 5.11 -14.73 8.47
C ALA A 117 5.52 -14.47 9.93
N ALA A 118 5.39 -13.23 10.41
CA ALA A 118 5.66 -12.88 11.81
C ALA A 118 4.70 -13.60 12.77
N ALA A 119 3.41 -13.67 12.43
CA ALA A 119 2.42 -14.40 13.22
C ALA A 119 2.73 -15.92 13.27
N ALA A 120 3.11 -16.52 12.14
CA ALA A 120 3.52 -17.92 12.08
C ALA A 120 4.78 -18.19 12.92
N ALA A 121 5.77 -17.29 12.87
CA ALA A 121 6.98 -17.40 13.70
C ALA A 121 6.67 -17.27 15.20
N ALA A 122 5.76 -16.36 15.58
CA ALA A 122 5.32 -16.20 16.96
C ALA A 122 4.60 -17.45 17.48
N GLN A 123 3.73 -18.06 16.67
CA GLN A 123 3.06 -19.30 17.03
C GLN A 123 4.07 -20.45 17.21
N ALA A 124 5.01 -20.60 16.27
CA ALA A 124 6.05 -21.63 16.37
C ALA A 124 6.93 -21.46 17.63
N ALA A 125 7.23 -20.21 18.02
CA ALA A 125 7.96 -19.92 19.25
C ALA A 125 7.13 -20.27 20.50
N ALA A 126 5.82 -19.97 20.50
CA ALA A 126 4.93 -20.34 21.60
C ALA A 126 4.81 -21.86 21.77
N ASP A 127 4.67 -22.59 20.66
CA ASP A 127 4.60 -24.06 20.67
C ASP A 127 5.92 -24.68 21.17
N ALA A 128 7.06 -24.12 20.74
CA ALA A 128 8.37 -24.56 21.22
C ALA A 128 8.56 -24.32 22.73
N GLN A 129 8.09 -23.18 23.24
CA GLN A 129 8.12 -22.89 24.68
C GLN A 129 7.24 -23.85 25.46
N ALA A 130 6.01 -24.11 24.99
CA ALA A 130 5.11 -25.07 25.62
C ALA A 130 5.70 -26.48 25.66
N ALA A 131 6.39 -26.90 24.59
CA ALA A 131 7.10 -28.18 24.55
C ALA A 131 8.27 -28.23 25.53
N ALA A 132 9.04 -27.14 25.67
CA ALA A 132 10.14 -27.04 26.62
C ALA A 132 9.64 -27.09 28.08
N ASP A 133 8.55 -26.39 28.39
CA ASP A 133 7.94 -26.40 29.72
C ASP A 133 7.39 -27.79 30.08
N ALA A 134 6.76 -28.47 29.13
CA ALA A 134 6.30 -29.84 29.32
C ALA A 134 7.47 -30.82 29.56
N ALA A 135 8.56 -30.68 28.82
CA ALA A 135 9.77 -31.49 29.00
C ALA A 135 10.42 -31.24 30.38
N ALA A 136 10.46 -29.98 30.82
CA ALA A 136 10.98 -29.60 32.14
C ALA A 136 10.12 -30.17 33.28
N ALA A 137 8.79 -30.12 33.14
CA ALA A 137 7.86 -30.70 34.10
C ALA A 137 8.03 -32.23 34.21
N GLN A 138 8.18 -32.92 33.08
CA GLN A 138 8.44 -34.36 33.08
C GLN A 138 9.77 -34.70 33.75
N ALA A 139 10.84 -33.96 33.44
CA ALA A 139 12.14 -34.17 34.07
C ALA A 139 12.10 -33.95 35.59
N ALA A 140 11.35 -32.96 36.05
CA ALA A 140 11.14 -32.71 37.48
C ALA A 140 10.37 -33.86 38.15
N ALA A 141 9.31 -34.37 37.51
CA ALA A 141 8.54 -35.52 38.00
C ALA A 141 9.41 -36.78 38.09
N ASP A 142 10.22 -37.06 37.06
CA ASP A 142 11.14 -38.19 37.05
C ASP A 142 12.21 -38.08 38.15
N ALA A 143 12.73 -36.86 38.40
CA ALA A 143 13.68 -36.61 39.47
C ALA A 143 13.03 -36.84 40.85
N GLN A 144 11.80 -36.39 41.06
CA GLN A 144 11.04 -36.64 42.28
C GLN A 144 10.77 -38.13 42.51
N ALA A 145 10.38 -38.86 41.45
CA ALA A 145 10.18 -40.31 41.52
C ALA A 145 11.48 -41.05 41.90
N ARG A 146 12.62 -40.66 41.32
CA ARG A 146 13.94 -41.23 41.67
C ARG A 146 14.34 -40.91 43.11
N ALA A 147 14.06 -39.71 43.61
CA ALA A 147 14.33 -39.33 44.99
C ALA A 147 13.47 -40.12 45.98
N ALA A 148 12.20 -40.36 45.67
CA ALA A 148 11.30 -41.19 46.48
C ALA A 148 11.71 -42.68 46.47
N ALA A 149 12.34 -43.15 45.39
CA ALA A 149 12.86 -44.51 45.26
C ALA A 149 14.28 -44.70 45.81
N ALA A 150 14.88 -43.68 46.47
CA ALA A 150 16.20 -43.80 47.05
C ALA A 150 16.23 -44.96 48.08
N PRO A 151 17.20 -45.89 47.98
CA PRO A 151 17.22 -47.05 48.87
C PRO A 151 17.50 -46.58 50.31
N THR A 152 16.50 -46.76 51.18
CA THR A 152 16.73 -46.72 52.62
C THR A 152 17.72 -47.83 52.96
N PHE A 153 18.75 -47.53 53.75
CA PHE A 153 19.69 -48.53 54.27
C PHE A 153 19.79 -48.35 55.77
N PHE A 154 19.54 -49.42 56.52
CA PHE A 154 19.74 -49.41 57.97
C PHE A 154 21.11 -49.98 58.31
N ALA A 155 21.90 -49.24 59.10
CA ALA A 155 23.21 -49.69 59.56
C ALA A 155 23.11 -50.92 60.48
N ASN A 156 22.03 -51.02 61.26
CA ASN A 156 21.73 -52.11 62.19
C ASN A 156 20.22 -52.14 62.54
N CYS A 157 19.80 -53.14 63.29
CA CYS A 157 18.41 -53.30 63.70
C CYS A 157 17.90 -52.26 64.70
N ASP A 158 18.77 -51.59 65.44
CA ASP A 158 18.37 -50.49 66.32
C ASP A 158 17.99 -49.26 65.51
N ALA A 159 18.73 -48.96 64.44
CA ALA A 159 18.39 -47.90 63.49
C ALA A 159 17.07 -48.23 62.76
N ALA A 160 16.85 -49.48 62.36
CA ALA A 160 15.60 -49.91 61.73
C ALA A 160 14.40 -49.78 62.68
N ARG A 161 14.54 -50.18 63.95
CA ARG A 161 13.49 -50.02 64.98
C ARG A 161 13.24 -48.56 65.34
N ALA A 162 14.29 -47.74 65.48
CA ALA A 162 14.16 -46.32 65.76
C ALA A 162 13.44 -45.57 64.62
N ALA A 163 13.62 -46.02 63.38
CA ALA A 163 12.89 -45.52 62.21
C ALA A 163 11.48 -46.10 62.06
N GLY A 164 11.05 -47.03 62.95
CA GLY A 164 9.75 -47.69 62.88
C GLY A 164 9.59 -48.67 61.70
N ALA A 165 10.70 -49.13 61.10
CA ALA A 165 10.71 -49.95 59.90
C ALA A 165 10.86 -51.46 60.17
N ALA A 166 11.10 -51.88 61.42
CA ALA A 166 11.22 -53.28 61.77
C ALA A 166 9.85 -53.94 62.04
N PRO A 167 9.63 -55.21 61.65
CA PRO A 167 10.57 -56.10 60.94
C PRO A 167 10.72 -55.74 59.46
N VAL A 168 11.94 -55.83 58.94
CA VAL A 168 12.29 -55.45 57.55
C VAL A 168 12.35 -56.71 56.68
N ARG A 169 11.48 -56.85 55.67
CA ARG A 169 11.35 -58.10 54.90
C ARG A 169 12.08 -58.03 53.56
N VAL A 170 12.37 -59.18 52.96
CA VAL A 170 12.89 -59.26 51.58
C VAL A 170 11.99 -58.48 50.63
N GLY A 171 12.56 -57.50 49.93
CA GLY A 171 11.85 -56.62 49.00
C GLY A 171 11.48 -55.26 49.59
N ASP A 172 11.51 -55.10 50.91
CA ASP A 172 11.29 -53.80 51.55
C ASP A 172 12.50 -52.87 51.36
N PRO A 173 12.27 -51.56 51.15
CA PRO A 173 13.35 -50.58 51.15
C PRO A 173 14.01 -50.56 52.54
N GLY A 174 15.31 -50.90 52.60
CA GLY A 174 16.00 -51.10 53.88
C GLY A 174 16.52 -52.50 54.12
N TYR A 175 15.98 -53.51 53.42
CA TYR A 175 16.39 -54.88 53.64
C TYR A 175 17.84 -55.12 53.23
N SER A 176 18.59 -55.77 54.12
CA SER A 176 19.87 -56.35 53.77
C SER A 176 20.05 -57.66 54.51
N ARG A 177 20.74 -58.62 53.88
CA ARG A 177 21.11 -59.90 54.52
C ARG A 177 21.94 -59.76 55.80
N LYS A 178 22.41 -58.56 56.15
CA LYS A 178 23.11 -58.30 57.42
C LYS A 178 22.15 -58.07 58.59
N LEU A 179 20.90 -57.72 58.32
CA LEU A 179 19.85 -57.46 59.32
C LEU A 179 19.06 -58.74 59.68
N ASP A 180 19.07 -59.69 58.76
CA ASP A 180 18.46 -61.01 58.87
C ASP A 180 19.55 -62.02 59.24
N ARG A 181 19.63 -62.37 60.52
CA ARG A 181 20.73 -63.19 61.06
C ARG A 181 20.55 -64.68 60.77
N ASP A 182 19.32 -65.15 60.65
CA ASP A 182 19.02 -66.57 60.43
C ASP A 182 18.75 -66.89 58.94
N GLY A 183 18.49 -65.87 58.13
CA GLY A 183 18.36 -65.94 56.68
C GLY A 183 16.95 -66.26 56.19
N ASP A 184 15.93 -66.17 57.04
CA ASP A 184 14.56 -66.55 56.73
C ASP A 184 13.81 -65.54 55.82
N GLY A 185 14.40 -64.36 55.64
CA GLY A 185 13.84 -63.26 54.84
C GLY A 185 13.13 -62.18 55.66
N VAL A 186 13.21 -62.22 56.99
CA VAL A 186 12.66 -61.26 57.95
C VAL A 186 13.79 -60.71 58.82
N GLY A 187 14.29 -59.52 58.49
CA GLY A 187 15.31 -58.84 59.29
C GLY A 187 14.75 -58.14 60.52
N CYS A 188 15.57 -58.11 61.58
CA CYS A 188 15.31 -57.36 62.81
C CYS A 188 14.08 -57.81 63.63
N GLU A 189 13.88 -59.12 63.69
CA GLU A 189 13.06 -59.81 64.71
C GLU A 189 13.61 -59.68 66.14
#